data_AF-A0A6C8F123-F1
#
_entry.id   AF-A0A6C8F123-F1
#
_cell.length_a   1.000
_cell.length_b   1.000
_cell.length_c   1.000
_cell.angle_alpha   90.00
_cell.angle_beta   90.00
_cell.angle_gamma   90.00
#
_symmetry.space_group_name_H-M   'P 1'
#
loop_
_entity.id
_entity.type
_entity.pdbx_description
1 polymer ?
#
loop_
_entity_poly.entity_id
_entity_poly.type
_entity_poly.pdbx_seq_one_letter_code
_entity_poly.pdbx_strand_id
1 'polypeptide(L)' 'MKDTKAKQITVRITKTQEDTLQRMVDSGEHKSIAAAVQYLINKEAALKSN' A
#
# COMPACT_ATOMS: atom_id res chain seq x y z
N MET A 1 -22.55 7.77 11.94
CA MET A 1 -21.51 6.86 11.42
C MET A 1 -20.23 7.68 11.28
N LYS A 2 -19.10 7.25 11.86
CA LYS A 2 -17.82 7.95 11.67
C LYS A 2 -17.51 7.91 10.17
N ASP A 3 -17.50 9.06 9.51
CA ASP A 3 -17.00 9.19 8.14
C ASP A 3 -15.59 8.65 8.11
N THR A 4 -15.45 7.39 7.71
CA THR A 4 -14.15 6.85 7.35
C THR A 4 -13.91 7.47 5.99
N LYS A 5 -13.30 8.67 5.95
CA LYS A 5 -13.02 9.42 4.73
C LYS A 5 -12.05 8.64 3.86
N ALA A 6 -12.54 7.58 3.23
CA ALA A 6 -11.81 6.79 2.28
C ALA A 6 -11.66 7.64 1.02
N LYS A 7 -10.42 7.90 0.64
CA LYS A 7 -10.09 8.51 -0.65
C LYS A 7 -9.52 7.43 -1.55
N GLN A 8 -10.06 7.32 -2.76
CA GLN A 8 -9.52 6.44 -3.77
C GLN A 8 -8.37 7.13 -4.50
N ILE A 9 -7.25 6.44 -4.64
CA ILE A 9 -6.08 6.92 -5.38
C ILE A 9 -5.75 5.86 -6.43
N THR A 10 -5.60 6.28 -7.68
CA THR A 10 -5.12 5.43 -8.77
C THR A 10 -3.69 5.80 -9.11
N VAL A 11 -2.79 4.82 -9.11
CA VAL A 11 -1.38 5.02 -9.44
C VAL A 11 -1.00 4.13 -10.63
N ARG A 12 -0.13 4.65 -11.50
CA ARG A 12 0.52 3.84 -12.53
C ARG A 12 1.82 3.30 -11.96
N ILE A 13 2.01 1.99 -12.08
CA ILE A 13 3.20 1.30 -11.59
C ILE A 13 3.79 0.45 -12.72
N THR A 14 5.09 0.18 -12.64
CA THR A 14 5.75 -0.76 -13.55
C THR A 14 5.42 -2.20 -13.18
N LYS A 15 5.67 -3.14 -14.11
CA LYS A 15 5.47 -4.57 -13.85
C LYS A 15 6.29 -5.06 -12.64
N THR A 16 7.53 -4.63 -12.53
CA THR A 16 8.40 -4.97 -11.39
C THR A 16 7.85 -4.49 -10.05
N GLN A 17 7.22 -3.33 -10.01
CA GLN A 17 6.59 -2.80 -8.80
C GLN A 17 5.33 -3.61 -8.44
N GLU A 18 4.51 -3.94 -9.43
CA GLU A 18 3.36 -4.84 -9.26
C GLU A 18 3.80 -6.20 -8.70
N ASP A 19 4.82 -6.83 -9.29
CA ASP A 19 5.33 -8.14 -8.84
C ASP A 19 5.93 -8.08 -7.43
N THR A 20 6.45 -6.93 -7.02
CA THR A 20 6.93 -6.73 -5.65
C THR A 20 5.76 -6.67 -4.67
N LEU A 21 4.71 -5.91 -5.01
CA LEU A 21 3.50 -5.82 -4.19
C LEU A 21 2.79 -7.17 -4.11
N GLN A 22 2.72 -7.91 -5.22
CA GLN A 22 2.09 -9.23 -5.27
C GLN A 22 2.84 -10.24 -4.40
N ARG A 23 4.19 -10.22 -4.40
CA ARG A 23 4.98 -11.08 -3.50
C ARG A 23 4.69 -10.84 -2.01
N MET A 24 4.42 -9.60 -1.60
CA MET A 24 4.03 -9.30 -0.21
C MET A 24 2.63 -9.83 0.14
N VAL A 25 1.76 -9.98 -0.86
CA VAL A 25 0.45 -10.60 -0.67
C VAL A 25 0.60 -12.12 -0.60
N ASP A 26 1.38 -12.69 -1.52
CA ASP A 26 1.62 -14.13 -1.62
C ASP A 26 2.39 -14.66 -0.41
N SER A 27 3.28 -13.86 0.20
CA SER A 27 3.96 -14.21 1.46
C SER A 27 3.03 -14.19 2.67
N GLY A 28 1.80 -13.68 2.53
CA GLY A 28 0.84 -13.54 3.62
C GLY A 28 1.05 -12.32 4.52
N GLU A 29 2.05 -11.47 4.23
CA GLU A 29 2.30 -10.23 5.00
C GLU A 29 1.12 -9.26 4.88
N HIS A 30 0.45 -9.23 3.72
CA HIS A 30 -0.66 -8.34 3.45
C HIS A 30 -1.83 -9.03 2.75
N LYS A 31 -3.06 -8.59 3.06
CA LYS A 31 -4.30 -9.19 2.53
C LYS A 31 -4.60 -8.83 1.06
N SER A 32 -3.97 -7.78 0.53
CA SER A 32 -4.15 -7.30 -0.84
C SER A 32 -3.05 -6.32 -1.24
N ILE A 33 -2.90 -6.08 -2.55
CA ILE A 33 -1.98 -5.07 -3.08
C ILE A 33 -2.28 -3.69 -2.48
N ALA A 34 -3.56 -3.32 -2.34
CA ALA A 34 -3.94 -2.04 -1.75
C ALA A 34 -3.47 -1.91 -0.29
N ALA A 35 -3.56 -2.99 0.49
CA ALA A 35 -3.04 -3.01 1.86
C ALA A 35 -1.51 -2.89 1.90
N ALA A 36 -0.81 -3.56 0.99
CA ALA A 36 0.65 -3.44 0.85
C ALA A 36 1.08 -2.01 0.48
N VAL A 37 0.39 -1.39 -0.49
CA VAL A 37 0.65 0.01 -0.88
C VAL A 37 0.39 0.96 0.30
N GLN A 38 -0.72 0.79 1.01
CA GLN A 38 -1.04 1.62 2.18
C GLN A 38 0.04 1.49 3.28
N TYR A 39 0.54 0.28 3.52
CA TYR A 39 1.64 0.06 4.46
C TYR A 39 2.91 0.81 4.04
N LEU A 40 3.30 0.73 2.77
CA LEU A 40 4.48 1.43 2.26
C LEU A 40 4.33 2.97 2.36
N ILE A 41 3.14 3.50 2.04
CA ILE A 41 2.84 4.93 2.20
C ILE A 41 3.00 5.35 3.67
N ASN A 42 2.44 4.57 4.60
CA ASN A 42 2.52 4.88 6.03
C ASN A 42 3.95 4.79 6.56
N LYS A 43 4.72 3.79 6.11
CA LYS A 43 6.13 3.62 6.47
C LYS A 43 6.97 4.82 6.04
N GLU A 44 6.80 5.28 4.80
CA GLU A 44 7.49 6.45 4.27
C GLU A 44 7.08 7.74 5.00
N ALA A 45 5.77 7.90 5.29
CA ALA A 45 5.27 9.05 6.03
C ALA A 45 5.86 9.12 7.44
N ALA A 46 5.97 7.98 8.13
CA ALA A 46 6.58 7.90 9.46
C ALA A 46 8.07 8.25 9.43
N LEU A 47 8.83 7.77 8.42
CA LEU A 47 10.25 8.09 8.26
C LEU A 47 10.50 9.58 8.02
N LYS A 48 9.63 10.26 7.28
CA LYS A 48 9.74 11.71 7.01
C LYS A 48 9.24 12.61 8.13
N SER A 49 8.49 12.06 9.08
CA SER A 49 7.93 12.84 10.20
C SER A 49 8.89 12.92 11.40
N ASN A 50 10.01 12.19 11.36
CA ASN A 50 11.12 12.25 12.31
C ASN A 50 12.29 13.05 11.71
#